data_AF-A0A401QBE5-F1
#
_entry.id   AF-A0A401QBE5-F1
#
_cell.length_a   1.000
_cell.length_b   1.000
_cell.length_c   1.000
_cell.angle_alpha   90.00
_cell.angle_beta   90.00
_cell.angle_gamma   90.00
#
_symmetry.space_group_name_H-M   'P 1'
#
loop_
_entity.id
_entity.type
_entity.pdbx_description
1 polymer ?
#
loop_
_entity_poly.entity_id
_entity_poly.type
_entity_poly.pdbx_seq_one_letter_code
_entity_poly.pdbx_strand_id
1 'polypeptide(L)'
;MEAAGDGRALLLLLLLLQAGTLKTEVLRDFEQCSWFFQGNTPPRGFQAPDQVHICQRFENRHHFATLYSIELRSPVYSAYRYPCTRGQQQGRRSTPWFYEPQIEDSANSKEMTSCKLDFSELQAVDVDYQGTGYERGHLYPFALNRMESATSTCTLTNAVPEKHGANVRWFKEAEALAQKLAQTCHKSGRSMYFVTGANHPLAEKMKNRVSVPGTVWTALCCTFPQDKNNDPCLNDDVESEGEDIATYDKDFSTAFLKQMVPETKAEHLTVSELEDRLGGVRIFASCGGTSQDDEAETFKEVDELVQKLAISVDEQDMVEENSPPTPAEQSPAVDGEDLATEQADTPLAPASEEVDEGVCQSTITSALAPLGRMIALVTNGVSALGRLIGTVVNLVRILAVTILRVPTGIIHDCAMCLAIMVKYLIVTVVTVPQDLLGIVGSIISDTAGAISWSARLIQSLVRIL
;
A
#
# COMPACT_ATOMS: atom_id res chain seq x y z
N MET A 1 5.17 -52.73 -38.50
CA MET A 1 4.10 -51.71 -38.63
C MET A 1 3.15 -51.89 -37.45
N GLU A 2 3.63 -51.90 -36.22
CA GLU A 2 4.10 -50.76 -35.41
C GLU A 2 3.07 -49.61 -35.33
N ALA A 3 2.20 -49.77 -34.33
CA ALA A 3 1.37 -48.74 -33.75
C ALA A 3 2.26 -47.75 -32.98
N ALA A 4 2.69 -46.69 -33.66
CA ALA A 4 3.43 -45.58 -33.07
C ALA A 4 2.61 -44.29 -33.22
N GLY A 5 1.48 -44.20 -32.49
CA GLY A 5 0.58 -43.04 -32.57
C GLY A 5 0.03 -42.56 -31.23
N ASP A 6 -0.09 -43.44 -30.23
CA ASP A 6 -0.93 -43.16 -29.06
C ASP A 6 -0.17 -42.56 -27.85
N GLY A 7 1.16 -42.74 -27.80
CA GLY A 7 1.98 -42.25 -26.68
C GLY A 7 2.12 -40.72 -26.64
N ARG A 8 2.08 -40.04 -27.79
CA ARG A 8 2.27 -38.58 -27.86
C ARG A 8 1.03 -37.81 -27.41
N ALA A 9 -0.16 -38.33 -27.72
CA ALA A 9 -1.41 -37.73 -27.28
C ALA A 9 -1.59 -37.89 -25.76
N LEU A 10 -1.25 -39.06 -25.20
CA LEU A 10 -1.29 -39.31 -23.76
C LEU A 10 -0.26 -38.45 -23.00
N LEU A 11 0.95 -38.27 -23.56
CA LEU A 11 1.99 -37.43 -22.97
C LEU A 11 1.61 -35.94 -22.98
N LEU A 12 0.96 -35.46 -24.05
CA LEU A 12 0.43 -34.09 -24.12
C LEU A 12 -0.74 -33.87 -23.17
N LEU A 13 -1.61 -34.87 -22.98
CA LEU A 13 -2.69 -34.80 -21.99
C LEU A 13 -2.14 -34.75 -20.55
N LEU A 14 -1.12 -35.56 -20.24
CA LEU A 14 -0.42 -35.56 -18.95
C LEU A 14 0.32 -34.25 -18.67
N LEU A 15 0.94 -33.63 -19.68
CA LEU A 15 1.56 -32.31 -19.56
C LEU A 15 0.52 -31.19 -19.35
N LEU A 16 -0.66 -31.29 -19.97
CA LEU A 16 -1.76 -30.34 -19.76
C LEU A 16 -2.44 -30.51 -18.39
N LEU A 17 -2.50 -31.73 -17.87
CA LEU A 17 -2.97 -32.02 -16.50
C LEU A 17 -1.98 -31.53 -15.43
N GLN A 18 -0.68 -31.48 -15.72
CA GLN A 18 0.33 -30.85 -14.85
C GLN A 18 0.40 -29.32 -14.99
N ALA A 19 -0.04 -28.76 -16.13
CA ALA A 19 -0.19 -27.31 -16.30
C ALA A 19 -1.41 -26.73 -15.54
N GLY A 20 -2.23 -27.58 -14.92
CA GLY A 20 -3.45 -27.23 -14.19
C GLY A 20 -3.26 -26.79 -12.73
N THR A 21 -2.03 -26.61 -12.26
CA THR A 21 -1.76 -25.95 -10.97
C THR A 21 -0.74 -24.82 -11.14
N LEU A 22 -1.00 -23.91 -12.09
CA LEU A 22 -0.64 -22.53 -11.79
C LEU A 22 -1.61 -22.10 -10.68
N LYS A 23 -1.18 -22.25 -9.42
CA LYS A 23 -1.63 -21.33 -8.38
C LYS A 23 -1.45 -19.96 -9.03
N THR A 24 -2.55 -19.29 -9.37
CA THR A 24 -2.53 -17.83 -9.47
C THR A 24 -1.89 -17.43 -8.16
N GLU A 25 -0.64 -16.97 -8.25
CA GLU A 25 0.09 -16.46 -7.12
C GLU A 25 -0.74 -15.25 -6.69
N VAL A 26 -1.67 -15.47 -5.77
CA VAL A 26 -2.01 -14.48 -4.76
C VAL A 26 -0.64 -14.12 -4.25
N LEU A 27 -0.09 -13.00 -4.74
CA LEU A 27 1.14 -12.46 -4.21
C LEU A 27 0.93 -12.50 -2.69
N ARG A 28 1.92 -13.00 -1.97
CA ARG A 28 1.81 -13.35 -0.56
C ARG A 28 1.79 -12.06 0.27
N ASP A 29 0.72 -11.30 0.09
CA ASP A 29 0.55 -9.94 0.56
C ASP A 29 0.67 -9.98 2.08
N PHE A 30 1.66 -9.23 2.58
CA PHE A 30 1.97 -9.15 4.01
C PHE A 30 2.29 -10.49 4.70
N GLU A 31 2.72 -11.56 4.01
CA GLU A 31 2.96 -12.87 4.64
C GLU A 31 3.85 -12.77 5.90
N GLN A 32 4.90 -11.94 5.85
CA GLN A 32 5.88 -11.74 6.92
C GLN A 32 5.36 -10.89 8.11
N CYS A 33 4.24 -10.21 7.94
CA CYS A 33 3.67 -9.30 8.92
C CYS A 33 2.13 -9.41 9.02
N SER A 34 1.58 -10.56 8.62
CA SER A 34 0.13 -10.82 8.56
C SER A 34 -0.52 -10.73 9.95
N TRP A 35 0.26 -10.95 11.01
CA TRP A 35 -0.15 -10.86 12.40
C TRP A 35 -0.57 -9.45 12.86
N PHE A 36 -0.31 -8.39 12.09
CA PHE A 36 -0.88 -7.06 12.35
C PHE A 36 -2.35 -6.94 11.94
N PHE A 37 -2.86 -7.90 11.18
CA PHE A 37 -4.24 -7.90 10.72
C PHE A 37 -5.10 -8.82 11.60
N GLN A 38 -6.33 -8.40 11.86
CA GLN A 38 -7.30 -9.24 12.52
C GLN A 38 -7.50 -10.53 11.70
N GLY A 39 -7.41 -11.68 12.36
CA GLY A 39 -7.52 -12.98 11.70
C GLY A 39 -6.46 -13.24 10.62
N ASN A 40 -5.30 -12.57 10.70
CA ASN A 40 -4.22 -12.62 9.71
C ASN A 40 -4.66 -12.29 8.28
N THR A 41 -5.75 -11.52 8.13
CA THR A 41 -6.38 -11.24 6.85
C THR A 41 -6.34 -9.74 6.54
N PRO A 42 -5.61 -9.31 5.50
CA PRO A 42 -5.55 -7.89 5.15
C PRO A 42 -6.89 -7.35 4.63
N PRO A 43 -7.11 -6.03 4.72
CA PRO A 43 -8.27 -5.37 4.12
C PRO A 43 -8.45 -5.71 2.63
N ARG A 44 -9.70 -5.84 2.19
CA ARG A 44 -10.07 -6.13 0.79
C ARG A 44 -10.81 -4.95 0.17
N GLY A 45 -10.75 -4.84 -1.14
CA GLY A 45 -11.43 -3.76 -1.89
C GLY A 45 -10.59 -2.51 -2.13
N PHE A 46 -9.35 -2.48 -1.64
CA PHE A 46 -8.39 -1.37 -1.86
C PHE A 46 -7.50 -1.56 -3.10
N GLN A 47 -7.74 -2.58 -3.92
CA GLN A 47 -6.85 -2.97 -5.03
C GLN A 47 -6.84 -1.91 -6.14
N ALA A 48 -5.66 -1.37 -6.42
CA ALA A 48 -5.38 -0.49 -7.55
C ALA A 48 -4.07 -0.91 -8.25
N PRO A 49 -3.83 -0.48 -9.50
CA PRO A 49 -2.51 -0.57 -10.11
C PRO A 49 -1.45 0.13 -9.24
N ASP A 50 -0.19 -0.29 -9.37
CA ASP A 50 0.97 0.37 -8.77
C ASP A 50 0.91 0.54 -7.24
N GLN A 51 0.43 -0.50 -6.56
CA GLN A 51 0.46 -0.61 -5.11
C GLN A 51 1.56 -1.56 -4.62
N VAL A 52 2.12 -1.24 -3.45
CA VAL A 52 3.17 -2.02 -2.80
C VAL A 52 2.71 -2.43 -1.40
N HIS A 53 2.85 -3.72 -1.09
CA HIS A 53 2.65 -4.27 0.25
C HIS A 53 3.95 -4.20 1.05
N ILE A 54 3.97 -3.40 2.11
CA ILE A 54 5.16 -3.13 2.92
C ILE A 54 4.96 -3.73 4.32
N CYS A 55 5.84 -4.65 4.70
CA CYS A 55 6.03 -5.00 6.11
C CYS A 55 7.10 -4.09 6.68
N GLN A 56 6.68 -3.09 7.47
CA GLN A 56 7.52 -1.99 7.92
C GLN A 56 8.55 -2.50 8.92
N ARG A 57 9.82 -2.49 8.52
CA ARG A 57 10.88 -3.15 9.25
C ARG A 57 11.93 -2.14 9.71
N PHE A 58 12.17 -2.13 11.01
CA PHE A 58 13.14 -1.26 11.67
C PHE A 58 13.83 -2.03 12.78
N GLU A 59 15.15 -1.90 12.86
CA GLU A 59 16.01 -2.65 13.79
C GLU A 59 15.74 -4.16 13.74
N ASN A 60 15.61 -4.69 12.52
CA ASN A 60 15.44 -6.13 12.28
C ASN A 60 14.12 -6.72 12.79
N ARG A 61 13.11 -5.88 13.08
CA ARG A 61 11.77 -6.29 13.51
C ARG A 61 10.69 -5.61 12.66
N HIS A 62 9.58 -6.31 12.44
CA HIS A 62 8.40 -5.72 11.82
C HIS A 62 7.58 -4.99 12.89
N HIS A 63 7.16 -3.76 12.60
CA HIS A 63 6.42 -2.90 13.55
C HIS A 63 4.97 -2.66 13.14
N PHE A 64 4.67 -2.65 11.84
CA PHE A 64 3.33 -2.53 11.27
C PHE A 64 3.33 -2.93 9.78
N ALA A 65 2.17 -2.94 9.16
CA ALA A 65 2.00 -3.21 7.73
C ALA A 65 1.42 -1.98 7.02
N THR A 66 1.84 -1.71 5.79
CA THR A 66 1.32 -0.58 4.99
C THR A 66 1.03 -1.02 3.56
N LEU A 67 -0.18 -0.71 3.07
CA LEU A 67 -0.47 -0.70 1.63
C LEU A 67 -0.16 0.69 1.09
N TYR A 68 0.84 0.79 0.21
CA TYR A 68 1.32 2.06 -0.33
C TYR A 68 0.97 2.22 -1.80
N SER A 69 0.51 3.41 -2.21
CA SER A 69 0.28 3.74 -3.62
C SER A 69 1.45 4.53 -4.17
N ILE A 70 2.12 3.99 -5.20
CA ILE A 70 3.18 4.68 -5.94
C ILE A 70 2.61 5.89 -6.69
N GLU A 71 1.42 5.74 -7.27
CA GLU A 71 0.74 6.82 -8.02
C GLU A 71 0.45 8.04 -7.13
N LEU A 72 -0.04 7.80 -5.91
CA LEU A 72 -0.35 8.85 -4.94
C LEU A 72 0.88 9.31 -4.15
N ARG A 73 1.96 8.52 -4.15
CA ARG A 73 3.11 8.62 -3.24
C ARG A 73 2.68 8.74 -1.78
N SER A 74 1.66 7.98 -1.40
CA SER A 74 1.01 8.07 -0.10
C SER A 74 0.47 6.70 0.32
N PRO A 75 0.48 6.36 1.62
CA PRO A 75 -0.19 5.16 2.10
C PRO A 75 -1.69 5.21 1.84
N VAL A 76 -2.22 4.08 1.37
CA VAL A 76 -3.67 3.82 1.33
C VAL A 76 -4.15 3.50 2.74
N TYR A 77 -3.44 2.61 3.43
CA TYR A 77 -3.64 2.34 4.85
C TYR A 77 -2.36 1.81 5.50
N SER A 78 -2.28 1.96 6.82
CA SER A 78 -1.37 1.25 7.72
C SER A 78 -2.20 0.41 8.71
N ALA A 79 -1.80 -0.84 8.93
CA ALA A 79 -2.42 -1.78 9.87
C ALA A 79 -1.43 -2.17 10.97
N TYR A 80 -1.91 -2.14 12.21
CA TYR A 80 -1.08 -2.33 13.41
C TYR A 80 -1.93 -2.84 14.58
N ARG A 81 -1.27 -3.22 15.67
CA ARG A 81 -1.92 -3.64 16.92
C ARG A 81 -1.60 -2.62 18.01
N TYR A 82 -2.41 -2.60 19.06
CA TYR A 82 -2.05 -1.86 20.26
C TYR A 82 -0.69 -2.38 20.79
N PRO A 83 0.35 -1.51 20.88
CA PRO A 83 1.69 -1.97 21.18
C PRO A 83 1.84 -2.31 22.66
N CYS A 84 2.63 -3.33 22.92
CA CYS A 84 2.88 -3.85 24.28
C CYS A 84 3.57 -2.84 25.20
N THR A 85 4.19 -1.82 24.62
CA THR A 85 4.91 -0.76 25.33
C THR A 85 4.01 0.33 25.91
N ARG A 86 2.68 0.26 25.72
CA ARG A 86 1.62 1.06 26.39
C ARG A 86 1.73 2.58 26.29
N GLY A 87 2.54 3.10 25.36
CA GLY A 87 2.69 4.53 25.12
C GLY A 87 3.08 5.31 26.38
N GLN A 88 4.35 5.24 26.78
CA GLN A 88 4.99 6.28 27.60
C GLN A 88 6.13 6.86 26.76
N GLN A 89 5.92 8.05 26.19
CA GLN A 89 6.79 8.62 25.17
C GLN A 89 8.22 8.81 25.69
N GLN A 90 9.14 7.95 25.24
CA GLN A 90 10.59 8.11 25.38
C GLN A 90 11.31 8.00 24.03
N GLY A 91 10.56 7.87 22.93
CA GLY A 91 11.11 7.88 21.58
C GLY A 91 11.40 9.30 21.11
N ARG A 92 12.38 9.48 20.22
CA ARG A 92 12.64 10.73 19.53
C ARG A 92 12.06 10.64 18.12
N ARG A 93 11.26 11.63 17.71
CA ARG A 93 10.85 11.73 16.29
C ARG A 93 12.10 11.81 15.43
N SER A 94 12.25 10.88 14.49
CA SER A 94 13.45 10.81 13.66
C SER A 94 13.53 12.02 12.74
N THR A 95 14.72 12.58 12.60
CA THR A 95 15.03 13.64 11.64
C THR A 95 16.38 13.32 10.98
N PRO A 96 16.44 13.08 9.66
CA PRO A 96 15.31 13.01 8.73
C PRO A 96 14.43 11.77 8.98
N TRP A 97 13.23 11.76 8.39
CA TRP A 97 12.32 10.62 8.41
C TRP A 97 12.89 9.47 7.57
N PHE A 98 12.33 8.26 7.73
CA PHE A 98 12.73 7.10 6.95
C PHE A 98 12.01 7.03 5.59
N TYR A 99 12.60 6.27 4.67
CA TYR A 99 12.00 5.81 3.43
C TYR A 99 12.26 4.31 3.26
N GLU A 100 11.62 3.69 2.26
CA GLU A 100 11.68 2.26 1.99
C GLU A 100 12.55 1.98 0.75
N PRO A 101 13.84 1.60 0.90
CA PRO A 101 14.76 1.40 -0.23
C PRO A 101 14.29 0.34 -1.23
N GLN A 102 13.55 -0.66 -0.75
CA GLN A 102 12.99 -1.75 -1.54
C GLN A 102 11.88 -1.34 -2.51
N ILE A 103 11.33 -0.14 -2.37
CA ILE A 103 10.37 0.40 -3.34
C ILE A 103 11.12 0.86 -4.60
N GLU A 104 12.30 1.46 -4.46
CA GLU A 104 13.13 1.90 -5.60
C GLU A 104 13.74 0.73 -6.37
N ASP A 105 14.27 -0.24 -5.62
CA ASP A 105 14.84 -1.47 -6.18
C ASP A 105 14.52 -2.65 -5.27
N SER A 106 13.83 -3.64 -5.82
CA SER A 106 13.46 -4.87 -5.11
C SER A 106 14.65 -5.62 -4.47
N ALA A 107 15.87 -5.42 -4.98
CA ALA A 107 17.11 -6.00 -4.46
C ALA A 107 17.64 -5.31 -3.19
N ASN A 108 17.15 -4.10 -2.87
CA ASN A 108 17.54 -3.39 -1.67
C ASN A 108 17.00 -4.07 -0.39
N SER A 109 17.62 -3.70 0.73
CA SER A 109 17.20 -4.12 2.07
C SER A 109 15.73 -3.81 2.31
N LYS A 110 15.07 -4.68 3.10
CA LYS A 110 13.71 -4.44 3.61
C LYS A 110 13.70 -3.55 4.87
N GLU A 111 14.87 -3.21 5.42
CA GLU A 111 15.00 -2.24 6.51
C GLU A 111 14.78 -0.82 6.00
N MET A 112 13.88 -0.08 6.66
CA MET A 112 13.71 1.33 6.41
C MET A 112 15.01 2.09 6.70
N THR A 113 15.32 3.09 5.87
CA THR A 113 16.59 3.82 5.95
C THR A 113 16.32 5.32 6.04
N SER A 114 17.18 6.05 6.76
CA SER A 114 17.08 7.50 6.92
C SER A 114 17.06 8.19 5.54
N CYS A 115 16.05 9.01 5.27
CA CYS A 115 15.82 9.64 3.98
C CYS A 115 16.74 10.86 3.82
N LYS A 116 17.78 10.68 3.01
CA LYS A 116 18.70 11.76 2.59
C LYS A 116 18.57 12.04 1.09
N LEU A 117 17.48 11.58 0.49
CA LEU A 117 17.23 11.69 -0.93
C LEU A 117 16.51 13.00 -1.22
N ASP A 118 17.00 13.72 -2.22
CA ASP A 118 16.31 14.90 -2.76
C ASP A 118 15.19 14.51 -3.75
N PHE A 119 15.19 13.25 -4.21
CA PHE A 119 14.22 12.77 -5.20
C PHE A 119 14.08 11.25 -5.17
N SER A 120 12.90 10.77 -5.58
CA SER A 120 12.58 9.36 -5.84
C SER A 120 11.52 9.30 -6.94
N GLU A 121 11.56 8.28 -7.80
CA GLU A 121 10.48 8.12 -8.78
C GLU A 121 9.21 7.52 -8.14
N LEU A 122 9.38 6.65 -7.14
CA LEU A 122 8.34 5.72 -6.70
C LEU A 122 7.73 6.03 -5.33
N GLN A 123 8.34 6.90 -4.52
CA GLN A 123 7.83 7.27 -3.21
C GLN A 123 8.06 8.74 -2.86
N ALA A 124 7.41 9.19 -1.79
CA ALA A 124 7.66 10.51 -1.21
C ALA A 124 9.05 10.54 -0.55
N VAL A 125 9.73 11.69 -0.65
CA VAL A 125 10.98 11.97 0.06
C VAL A 125 10.82 13.18 0.96
N ASP A 126 11.75 13.38 1.90
CA ASP A 126 11.59 14.39 2.94
C ASP A 126 11.47 15.82 2.39
N VAL A 127 12.17 16.09 1.28
CA VAL A 127 12.08 17.38 0.60
C VAL A 127 10.71 17.64 -0.01
N ASP A 128 9.85 16.64 -0.23
CA ASP A 128 8.50 16.85 -0.79
C ASP A 128 7.60 17.62 0.18
N TYR A 129 7.82 17.49 1.49
CA TYR A 129 7.05 18.19 2.53
C TYR A 129 7.61 19.58 2.87
N GLN A 130 8.89 19.84 2.61
CA GLN A 130 9.54 21.10 2.99
C GLN A 130 8.93 22.32 2.30
N GLY A 131 8.55 23.33 3.09
CA GLY A 131 8.02 24.61 2.60
C GLY A 131 6.61 24.54 2.02
N THR A 132 5.87 23.45 2.26
CA THR A 132 4.52 23.25 1.69
C THR A 132 3.38 23.72 2.61
N GLY A 133 3.66 23.90 3.91
CA GLY A 133 2.63 24.14 4.93
C GLY A 133 1.86 22.88 5.37
N TYR A 134 2.22 21.71 4.82
CA TYR A 134 1.71 20.41 5.26
C TYR A 134 2.72 19.71 6.17
N GLU A 135 2.18 19.08 7.21
CA GLU A 135 2.91 18.19 8.10
C GLU A 135 2.80 16.75 7.62
N ARG A 136 3.68 15.91 8.17
CA ARG A 136 3.65 14.46 7.98
C ARG A 136 2.68 13.86 9.01
N GLY A 137 1.41 13.77 8.66
CA GLY A 137 0.38 13.13 9.49
C GLY A 137 0.60 11.62 9.51
N HIS A 138 0.82 11.04 10.69
CA HIS A 138 1.09 9.60 10.81
C HIS A 138 -0.21 8.80 10.68
N LEU A 139 -0.21 7.69 9.94
CA LEU A 139 -1.33 6.74 9.99
C LEU A 139 -1.20 5.76 11.16
N TYR A 140 0.00 5.20 11.38
CA TYR A 140 0.33 4.57 12.66
C TYR A 140 0.89 5.62 13.63
N PRO A 141 0.14 6.05 14.66
CA PRO A 141 0.50 7.25 15.41
C PRO A 141 1.76 7.06 16.25
N PHE A 142 2.68 8.03 16.19
CA PHE A 142 3.88 8.05 17.03
C PHE A 142 3.54 7.96 18.53
N ALA A 143 2.49 8.66 18.96
CA ALA A 143 2.08 8.76 20.36
C ALA A 143 1.57 7.45 20.97
N LEU A 144 1.16 6.49 20.13
CA LEU A 144 0.72 5.18 20.59
C LEU A 144 1.90 4.30 21.05
N ASN A 145 3.13 4.67 20.70
CA ASN A 145 4.32 3.83 20.77
C ASN A 145 5.38 4.33 21.77
N ARG A 146 6.41 3.51 22.02
CA ARG A 146 7.60 3.85 22.83
C ARG A 146 8.88 3.37 22.14
N MET A 147 10.01 4.05 22.42
CA MET A 147 11.36 3.68 21.95
C MET A 147 11.41 3.40 20.43
N GLU A 148 12.03 2.29 20.01
CA GLU A 148 12.22 1.88 18.62
C GLU A 148 10.91 1.80 17.84
N SER A 149 9.82 1.35 18.48
CA SER A 149 8.52 1.26 17.82
C SER A 149 7.98 2.65 17.47
N ALA A 150 8.18 3.64 18.34
CA ALA A 150 7.81 5.03 18.04
C ALA A 150 8.65 5.57 16.88
N THR A 151 9.97 5.36 16.92
CA THR A 151 10.89 5.74 15.84
C THR A 151 10.50 5.12 14.49
N SER A 152 10.08 3.85 14.49
CA SER A 152 9.66 3.13 13.27
C SER A 152 8.46 3.76 12.56
N THR A 153 7.62 4.51 13.29
CA THR A 153 6.45 5.17 12.70
C THR A 153 6.81 6.39 11.87
N CYS A 154 8.01 6.95 12.05
CA CYS A 154 8.52 8.13 11.34
C CYS A 154 9.07 7.79 9.94
N THR A 155 8.32 7.04 9.13
CA THR A 155 8.62 6.73 7.72
C THR A 155 7.62 7.40 6.80
N LEU A 156 8.07 7.91 5.64
CA LEU A 156 7.23 8.63 4.69
C LEU A 156 6.15 7.74 4.05
N THR A 157 6.35 6.43 4.07
CA THR A 157 5.34 5.45 3.67
C THR A 157 4.24 5.26 4.70
N ASN A 158 4.37 5.82 5.91
CA ASN A 158 3.33 5.87 6.95
C ASN A 158 2.72 7.27 7.10
N ALA A 159 3.11 8.24 6.26
CA ALA A 159 2.69 9.62 6.37
C ALA A 159 1.80 10.08 5.22
N VAL A 160 0.79 10.88 5.55
CA VAL A 160 0.00 11.63 4.59
C VAL A 160 0.13 13.14 4.85
N PRO A 161 -0.04 13.99 3.82
CA PRO A 161 -0.03 15.44 4.01
C PRO A 161 -1.22 15.92 4.83
N GLU A 162 -0.96 16.58 5.96
CA GLU A 162 -2.01 17.17 6.80
C GLU A 162 -1.70 18.62 7.15
N LYS A 163 -2.70 19.49 7.09
CA LYS A 163 -2.55 20.85 7.64
C LYS A 163 -2.46 20.76 9.16
N HIS A 164 -1.56 21.51 9.77
CA HIS A 164 -1.32 21.50 11.22
C HIS A 164 -2.61 21.49 12.06
N GLY A 165 -3.53 22.44 11.80
CA GLY A 165 -4.80 22.52 12.54
C GLY A 165 -5.72 21.31 12.35
N ALA A 166 -5.68 20.64 11.20
CA ALA A 166 -6.44 19.42 10.95
C ALA A 166 -5.80 18.21 11.66
N ASN A 167 -4.47 18.11 11.62
CA ASN A 167 -3.68 17.07 12.30
C ASN A 167 -3.87 17.12 13.81
N VAL A 168 -3.73 18.30 14.42
CA VAL A 168 -3.93 18.50 15.88
C VAL A 168 -5.35 18.11 16.31
N ARG A 169 -6.37 18.47 15.52
CA ARG A 169 -7.76 18.08 15.84
C ARG A 169 -8.00 16.60 15.62
N TRP A 170 -7.42 16.00 14.58
CA TRP A 170 -7.50 14.56 14.34
C TRP A 170 -6.95 13.78 15.54
N PHE A 171 -5.81 14.20 16.08
CA PHE A 171 -5.25 13.63 17.30
C PHE A 171 -6.24 13.68 18.47
N LYS A 172 -6.79 14.87 18.77
CA LYS A 172 -7.69 15.08 19.92
C LYS A 172 -9.04 14.35 19.78
N GLU A 173 -9.63 14.44 18.60
CA GLU A 173 -11.00 13.99 18.34
C GLU A 173 -11.09 12.50 17.94
N ALA A 174 -9.96 11.85 17.60
CA ALA A 174 -9.95 10.45 17.20
C ALA A 174 -8.79 9.66 17.80
N GLU A 175 -7.53 10.04 17.57
CA GLU A 175 -6.38 9.19 17.97
C GLU A 175 -6.29 9.00 19.49
N ALA A 176 -6.52 10.05 20.27
CA ALA A 176 -6.53 9.98 21.74
C ALA A 176 -7.66 9.09 22.28
N LEU A 177 -8.84 9.14 21.66
CA LEU A 177 -9.98 8.29 22.01
C LEU A 177 -9.73 6.83 21.62
N ALA A 178 -9.18 6.61 20.43
CA ALA A 178 -8.76 5.31 19.93
C ALA A 178 -7.72 4.66 20.85
N GLN A 179 -6.76 5.43 21.37
CA GLN A 179 -5.80 4.98 22.37
C GLN A 179 -6.47 4.56 23.68
N LYS A 180 -7.40 5.36 24.21
CA LYS A 180 -8.15 5.02 25.43
C LYS A 180 -9.01 3.76 25.26
N LEU A 181 -9.67 3.60 24.11
CA LEU A 181 -10.40 2.37 23.77
C LEU A 181 -9.49 1.14 23.71
N ALA A 182 -8.29 1.29 23.17
CA ALA A 182 -7.31 0.21 23.09
C ALA A 182 -6.81 -0.21 24.48
N GLN A 183 -6.60 0.74 25.39
CA GLN A 183 -6.31 0.47 26.80
C GLN A 183 -7.46 -0.31 27.47
N THR A 184 -8.70 0.13 27.29
CA THR A 184 -9.88 -0.59 27.82
C THR A 184 -9.98 -2.02 27.27
N CYS A 185 -9.77 -2.21 25.97
CA CYS A 185 -9.75 -3.52 25.34
C CYS A 185 -8.67 -4.43 25.93
N HIS A 186 -7.44 -3.89 26.06
CA HIS A 186 -6.30 -4.60 26.60
C HIS A 186 -6.51 -5.02 28.07
N LYS A 187 -7.02 -4.11 28.91
CA LYS A 187 -7.34 -4.40 30.32
C LYS A 187 -8.39 -5.52 30.47
N SER A 188 -9.27 -5.69 29.48
CA SER A 188 -10.21 -6.81 29.39
C SER A 188 -9.60 -8.10 28.82
N GLY A 189 -8.28 -8.19 28.69
CA GLY A 189 -7.55 -9.40 28.24
C GLY A 189 -7.71 -9.69 26.75
N ARG A 190 -8.00 -8.66 25.95
CA ARG A 190 -8.22 -8.75 24.50
C ARG A 190 -7.12 -8.03 23.71
N SER A 191 -7.05 -8.32 22.41
CA SER A 191 -6.18 -7.62 21.47
C SER A 191 -6.97 -6.58 20.70
N MET A 192 -6.40 -5.37 20.60
CA MET A 192 -6.91 -4.32 19.72
C MET A 192 -6.10 -4.28 18.42
N TYR A 193 -6.81 -4.38 17.29
CA TYR A 193 -6.28 -4.23 15.93
C TYR A 193 -6.76 -2.90 15.35
N PHE A 194 -5.89 -2.28 14.57
CA PHE A 194 -6.16 -1.01 13.90
C PHE A 194 -5.90 -1.12 12.41
N VAL A 195 -6.71 -0.40 11.64
CA VAL A 195 -6.39 -0.02 10.27
C VAL A 195 -6.68 1.46 10.14
N THR A 196 -5.65 2.25 9.88
CA THR A 196 -5.76 3.71 9.67
C THR A 196 -5.39 4.02 8.24
N GLY A 197 -6.20 4.82 7.56
CA GLY A 197 -6.02 5.08 6.14
C GLY A 197 -6.40 6.50 5.75
N ALA A 198 -6.09 6.80 4.50
CA ALA A 198 -6.44 8.06 3.87
C ALA A 198 -7.16 7.79 2.56
N ASN A 199 -8.13 8.64 2.24
CA ASN A 199 -8.93 8.49 1.02
C ASN A 199 -9.31 9.85 0.44
N HIS A 200 -10.03 9.82 -0.69
CA HIS A 200 -10.53 10.99 -1.40
C HIS A 200 -9.39 11.97 -1.74
N PRO A 201 -8.38 11.54 -2.51
CA PRO A 201 -7.26 12.41 -2.88
C PRO A 201 -7.78 13.68 -3.54
N LEU A 202 -7.27 14.83 -3.06
CA LEU A 202 -7.61 16.13 -3.61
C LEU A 202 -6.87 16.35 -4.94
N ALA A 203 -7.35 17.31 -5.74
CA ALA A 203 -6.64 17.73 -6.94
C ALA A 203 -5.28 18.37 -6.63
N GLU A 204 -5.14 18.96 -5.44
CA GLU A 204 -3.89 19.53 -4.94
C GLU A 204 -2.88 18.43 -4.59
N LYS A 205 -1.63 18.64 -5.01
CA LYS A 205 -0.50 17.78 -4.66
C LYS A 205 0.66 18.62 -4.15
N MET A 206 1.28 18.21 -3.05
CA MET A 206 2.50 18.86 -2.57
C MET A 206 3.60 18.74 -3.61
N LYS A 207 4.17 19.89 -4.00
CA LYS A 207 5.19 20.01 -5.06
C LYS A 207 4.82 19.27 -6.37
N ASN A 208 3.52 19.14 -6.67
CA ASN A 208 3.00 18.36 -7.79
C ASN A 208 3.35 16.85 -7.76
N ARG A 209 3.79 16.31 -6.62
CA ARG A 209 4.29 14.93 -6.49
C ARG A 209 3.48 14.05 -5.55
N VAL A 210 3.23 14.54 -4.33
CA VAL A 210 2.57 13.77 -3.27
C VAL A 210 1.11 14.19 -3.14
N SER A 211 0.21 13.21 -3.19
CA SER A 211 -1.24 13.47 -3.10
C SER A 211 -1.63 13.95 -1.70
N VAL A 212 -2.45 15.00 -1.63
CA VAL A 212 -3.06 15.44 -0.38
C VAL A 212 -4.40 14.70 -0.18
N PRO A 213 -4.64 14.03 0.95
CA PRO A 213 -5.91 13.36 1.20
C PRO A 213 -7.03 14.35 1.56
N GLY A 214 -8.25 14.04 1.12
CA GLY A 214 -9.45 14.76 1.54
C GLY A 214 -9.98 14.27 2.89
N THR A 215 -9.74 12.99 3.22
CA THR A 215 -10.17 12.37 4.48
C THR A 215 -9.11 11.45 5.04
N VAL A 216 -9.05 11.38 6.37
CA VAL A 216 -8.34 10.35 7.14
C VAL A 216 -9.34 9.60 8.00
N TRP A 217 -9.09 8.31 8.22
CA TRP A 217 -9.97 7.44 8.99
C TRP A 217 -9.16 6.41 9.77
N THR A 218 -9.69 5.95 10.89
CA THR A 218 -9.16 4.81 11.65
C THR A 218 -10.29 3.88 12.03
N ALA A 219 -10.07 2.57 11.85
CA ALA A 219 -10.98 1.51 12.23
C ALA A 219 -10.30 0.64 13.29
N LEU A 220 -11.06 0.27 14.31
CA LEU A 220 -10.61 -0.46 15.47
C LEU A 220 -11.39 -1.77 15.59
N CYS A 221 -10.68 -2.82 15.99
CA CYS A 221 -11.26 -4.11 16.33
C CYS A 221 -10.68 -4.66 17.63
N CYS A 222 -11.52 -4.71 18.67
CA CYS A 222 -11.23 -5.38 19.93
C CYS A 222 -11.80 -6.80 19.91
N THR A 223 -10.94 -7.80 20.03
CA THR A 223 -11.33 -9.21 19.99
C THR A 223 -10.39 -10.05 20.85
N PHE A 224 -10.84 -11.24 21.26
CA PHE A 224 -9.91 -12.21 21.84
C PHE A 224 -8.77 -12.55 20.86
N PRO A 225 -7.51 -12.59 21.32
CA PRO A 225 -6.39 -13.00 20.49
C PRO A 225 -6.59 -14.45 20.05
N GLN A 226 -6.53 -14.70 18.75
CA GLN A 226 -6.66 -16.06 18.19
C GLN A 226 -5.44 -16.94 18.49
N ASP A 227 -4.28 -16.34 18.74
CA ASP A 227 -3.05 -17.02 19.13
C ASP A 227 -2.44 -16.37 20.38
N LYS A 228 -2.69 -16.97 21.54
CA LYS A 228 -2.12 -16.54 22.82
C LYS A 228 -0.62 -16.82 22.94
N ASN A 229 0.00 -17.58 22.04
CA ASN A 229 1.43 -17.88 22.14
C ASN A 229 2.30 -16.91 21.31
N ASN A 230 1.65 -16.07 20.49
CA ASN A 230 2.29 -15.10 19.59
C ASN A 230 1.82 -13.67 19.85
N ASP A 231 1.08 -13.44 20.93
CA ASP A 231 0.81 -12.09 21.39
C ASP A 231 2.10 -11.55 22.05
N PRO A 232 2.81 -10.61 21.40
CA PRO A 232 4.07 -10.09 21.92
C PRO A 232 3.88 -9.39 23.28
N CYS A 233 2.63 -9.15 23.71
CA CYS A 233 2.30 -8.44 24.94
C CYS A 233 2.16 -9.34 26.17
N LEU A 234 2.33 -10.66 26.04
CA LEU A 234 2.14 -11.60 27.14
C LEU A 234 3.39 -11.85 28.01
N ASN A 235 4.58 -11.38 27.59
CA ASN A 235 5.85 -11.76 28.22
C ASN A 235 6.75 -10.60 28.70
N ASP A 236 6.36 -9.33 28.49
CA ASP A 236 7.18 -8.19 28.93
C ASP A 236 6.78 -7.70 30.32
N ASP A 237 7.74 -7.16 31.08
CA ASP A 237 7.52 -6.50 32.37
C ASP A 237 6.49 -5.37 32.20
N VAL A 238 5.26 -5.72 32.51
CA VAL A 238 4.09 -4.88 32.37
C VAL A 238 4.18 -3.70 33.34
N GLU A 239 4.38 -2.48 32.84
CA GLU A 239 4.02 -1.27 33.60
C GLU A 239 2.52 -1.37 33.94
N SER A 240 2.20 -1.31 35.23
CA SER A 240 0.82 -1.41 35.70
C SER A 240 -0.01 -0.29 35.08
N GLU A 241 -1.04 -0.66 34.32
CA GLU A 241 -2.08 0.30 33.92
C GLU A 241 -2.69 0.90 35.18
N GLY A 242 -2.98 2.21 35.14
CA GLY A 242 -3.63 2.89 36.26
C GLY A 242 -4.90 2.15 36.68
N GLU A 243 -5.13 2.09 38.00
CA GLU A 243 -6.23 1.34 38.61
C GLU A 243 -7.61 1.78 38.03
N ASP A 244 -7.70 3.03 37.56
CA ASP A 244 -8.92 3.71 37.10
C ASP A 244 -9.36 3.43 35.63
N ILE A 245 -8.63 2.65 34.83
CA ILE A 245 -9.05 2.36 33.44
C ILE A 245 -10.30 1.44 33.43
N ALA A 246 -11.36 1.83 32.72
CA ALA A 246 -12.56 0.99 32.60
C ALA A 246 -12.28 -0.30 31.81
N THR A 247 -12.91 -1.42 32.20
CA THR A 247 -12.92 -2.67 31.43
C THR A 247 -14.20 -2.76 30.59
N TYR A 248 -14.12 -3.43 29.43
CA TYR A 248 -15.25 -3.72 28.57
C TYR A 248 -15.14 -5.15 28.02
N ASP A 249 -16.00 -6.04 28.51
CA ASP A 249 -15.81 -7.49 28.38
C ASP A 249 -16.50 -8.11 27.17
N LYS A 250 -16.76 -7.34 26.11
CA LYS A 250 -17.29 -7.83 24.83
C LYS A 250 -16.32 -7.49 23.70
N ASP A 251 -16.35 -8.30 22.64
CA ASP A 251 -15.69 -7.94 21.39
C ASP A 251 -16.45 -6.78 20.76
N PHE A 252 -15.75 -5.82 20.18
CA PHE A 252 -16.37 -4.66 19.54
C PHE A 252 -15.52 -4.13 18.40
N SER A 253 -16.17 -3.41 17.50
CA SER A 253 -15.51 -2.61 16.48
C SER A 253 -16.08 -1.20 16.46
N THR A 254 -15.25 -0.25 16.06
CA THR A 254 -15.66 1.14 15.87
C THR A 254 -14.71 1.83 14.91
N ALA A 255 -15.12 2.95 14.34
CA ALA A 255 -14.32 3.75 13.44
C ALA A 255 -14.45 5.25 13.73
N PHE A 256 -13.43 5.99 13.31
CA PHE A 256 -13.45 7.44 13.22
C PHE A 256 -13.11 7.86 11.80
N LEU A 257 -13.76 8.91 11.30
CA LEU A 257 -13.49 9.49 9.98
C LEU A 257 -13.53 11.01 10.08
N LYS A 258 -12.54 11.67 9.46
CA LYS A 258 -12.44 13.13 9.45
C LYS A 258 -12.12 13.63 8.06
N GLN A 259 -12.82 14.68 7.63
CA GLN A 259 -12.36 15.49 6.52
C GLN A 259 -11.16 16.32 6.97
N MET A 260 -10.08 16.32 6.17
CA MET A 260 -8.80 16.97 6.50
C MET A 260 -8.81 18.47 6.25
N VAL A 261 -9.90 19.08 6.72
CA VAL A 261 -10.14 20.51 6.82
C VAL A 261 -10.14 20.85 8.33
N PRO A 262 -9.41 21.88 8.77
CA PRO A 262 -9.26 22.19 10.19
C PRO A 262 -10.57 22.43 10.95
N GLU A 263 -11.61 22.94 10.30
CA GLU A 263 -12.87 23.30 10.97
C GLU A 263 -13.85 22.13 11.12
N THR A 264 -13.66 21.05 10.34
CA THR A 264 -14.56 19.88 10.37
C THR A 264 -14.24 19.01 11.58
N LYS A 265 -15.24 18.48 12.28
CA LYS A 265 -15.02 17.52 13.38
C LYS A 265 -14.83 16.10 12.85
N ALA A 266 -14.13 15.25 13.62
CA ALA A 266 -14.17 13.81 13.40
C ALA A 266 -15.57 13.25 13.67
N GLU A 267 -15.99 12.29 12.85
CA GLU A 267 -17.21 11.50 13.01
C GLU A 267 -16.86 10.17 13.67
N HIS A 268 -17.67 9.72 14.64
CA HIS A 268 -17.60 8.38 15.23
C HIS A 268 -18.64 7.49 14.53
N LEU A 269 -18.21 6.37 13.95
CA LEU A 269 -18.96 5.54 13.02
C LEU A 269 -18.82 4.06 13.38
N THR A 270 -19.77 3.23 12.92
CA THR A 270 -19.54 1.79 12.84
C THR A 270 -18.49 1.47 11.78
N VAL A 271 -17.85 0.29 11.86
CA VAL A 271 -16.91 -0.13 10.81
C VAL A 271 -17.65 -0.37 9.51
N SER A 272 -18.85 -0.97 9.55
CA SER A 272 -19.69 -1.15 8.36
C SER A 272 -20.02 0.18 7.66
N GLU A 273 -20.35 1.24 8.41
CA GLU A 273 -20.62 2.55 7.80
C GLU A 273 -19.36 3.15 7.17
N LEU A 274 -18.20 3.02 7.82
CA LEU A 274 -16.92 3.43 7.23
C LEU A 274 -16.64 2.64 5.94
N GLU A 275 -16.80 1.32 5.95
CA GLU A 275 -16.61 0.45 4.79
C GLU A 275 -17.46 0.88 3.60
N ASP A 276 -18.74 1.20 3.83
CA ASP A 276 -19.65 1.71 2.81
C ASP A 276 -19.19 3.07 2.26
N ARG A 277 -18.79 4.01 3.12
CA ARG A 277 -18.27 5.33 2.72
C ARG A 277 -16.97 5.23 1.91
N LEU A 278 -16.16 4.21 2.15
CA LEU A 278 -14.94 3.92 1.40
C LEU A 278 -15.18 3.14 0.09
N GLY A 279 -16.44 2.91 -0.29
CA GLY A 279 -16.79 2.25 -1.55
C GLY A 279 -17.05 0.75 -1.43
N GLY A 280 -17.49 0.28 -0.26
CA GLY A 280 -17.80 -1.13 -0.01
C GLY A 280 -16.56 -2.00 0.18
N VAL A 281 -15.51 -1.43 0.75
CA VAL A 281 -14.29 -2.18 1.14
C VAL A 281 -14.61 -3.12 2.30
N ARG A 282 -13.66 -3.99 2.65
CA ARG A 282 -13.74 -4.81 3.87
C ARG A 282 -12.46 -4.65 4.67
N ILE A 283 -12.54 -3.97 5.80
CA ILE A 283 -11.40 -3.64 6.65
C ILE A 283 -11.02 -4.83 7.53
N PHE A 284 -11.99 -5.42 8.21
CA PHE A 284 -11.78 -6.60 9.07
C PHE A 284 -12.48 -7.83 8.49
N ALA A 285 -11.89 -9.02 8.71
CA ALA A 285 -12.54 -10.27 8.33
C ALA A 285 -13.73 -10.58 9.25
N SER A 286 -13.56 -10.33 10.55
CA SER A 286 -14.61 -10.34 11.55
C SER A 286 -14.25 -9.44 12.72
N CYS A 287 -15.22 -8.76 13.34
CA CYS A 287 -14.98 -8.11 14.62
C CYS A 287 -16.27 -7.85 15.40
N GLY A 288 -16.51 -8.64 16.45
CA GLY A 288 -17.62 -8.43 17.40
C GLY A 288 -19.02 -8.38 16.76
N GLY A 289 -19.62 -9.55 16.52
CA GLY A 289 -21.01 -9.67 16.04
C GLY A 289 -21.15 -10.72 14.92
N THR A 290 -22.20 -11.53 14.97
CA THR A 290 -22.52 -12.50 13.90
C THR A 290 -23.36 -11.89 12.79
N SER A 291 -23.88 -10.68 13.02
CA SER A 291 -24.76 -9.92 12.13
C SER A 291 -24.56 -8.40 12.25
N GLN A 292 -25.08 -7.65 11.28
CA GLN A 292 -25.05 -6.18 11.26
C GLN A 292 -25.86 -5.56 12.43
N ASP A 293 -26.90 -6.26 12.91
CA ASP A 293 -27.70 -5.83 14.04
C ASP A 293 -26.90 -5.90 15.37
N ASP A 294 -26.03 -6.91 15.50
CA ASP A 294 -25.15 -7.08 16.67
C ASP A 294 -24.10 -5.95 16.74
N GLU A 295 -23.57 -5.52 15.59
CA GLU A 295 -22.61 -4.40 15.51
C GLU A 295 -23.28 -3.10 15.96
N ALA A 296 -24.51 -2.84 15.51
CA ALA A 296 -25.24 -1.62 15.85
C ALA A 296 -25.60 -1.52 17.35
N GLU A 297 -25.92 -2.64 18.00
CA GLU A 297 -26.15 -2.68 19.45
C GLU A 297 -24.84 -2.45 20.23
N THR A 298 -23.79 -3.17 19.86
CA THR A 298 -22.46 -3.02 20.47
C THR A 298 -21.91 -1.60 20.29
N PHE A 299 -22.14 -0.98 19.13
CA PHE A 299 -21.71 0.37 18.84
C PHE A 299 -22.34 1.40 19.77
N LYS A 300 -23.60 1.23 20.20
CA LYS A 300 -24.23 2.14 21.18
C LYS A 300 -23.52 2.10 22.53
N GLU A 301 -23.17 0.91 23.00
CA GLU A 301 -22.41 0.74 24.25
C GLU A 301 -21.01 1.37 24.14
N VAL A 302 -20.35 1.19 22.99
CA VAL A 302 -19.03 1.79 22.71
C VAL A 302 -19.13 3.31 22.56
N ASP A 303 -20.19 3.85 21.96
CA ASP A 303 -20.40 5.29 21.86
C ASP A 303 -20.58 5.94 23.23
N GLU A 304 -21.35 5.33 24.12
CA GLU A 304 -21.44 5.78 25.52
C GLU A 304 -20.08 5.74 26.24
N LEU A 305 -19.26 4.72 25.95
CA LEU A 305 -17.89 4.64 26.48
C LEU A 305 -17.02 5.77 25.91
N VAL A 306 -17.06 6.03 24.61
CA VAL A 306 -16.32 7.12 23.95
C VAL A 306 -16.72 8.47 24.54
N GLN A 307 -18.01 8.73 24.75
CA GLN A 307 -18.49 9.97 25.37
C GLN A 307 -17.92 10.15 26.78
N LYS A 308 -17.85 9.09 27.59
CA LYS A 308 -17.22 9.14 28.93
C LYS A 308 -15.72 9.41 28.83
N LEU A 309 -15.03 8.75 27.90
CA LEU A 309 -13.59 8.92 27.69
C LEU A 309 -13.25 10.33 27.18
N ALA A 310 -14.08 10.93 26.33
CA ALA A 310 -13.88 12.28 25.82
C ALA A 310 -13.84 13.34 26.94
N ILE A 311 -14.74 13.25 27.92
CA ILE A 311 -14.73 14.14 29.10
C ILE A 311 -13.38 14.06 29.84
N SER A 312 -12.83 12.87 29.99
CA SER A 312 -11.52 12.69 30.65
C SER A 312 -10.33 13.22 29.84
N VAL A 313 -10.45 13.30 28.50
CA VAL A 313 -9.41 13.93 27.65
C VAL A 313 -9.42 15.43 27.88
N ASP A 314 -10.60 16.06 27.87
CA ASP A 314 -10.74 17.51 28.09
C ASP A 314 -10.24 17.94 29.49
N GLU A 315 -10.43 17.11 30.51
CA GLU A 315 -9.92 17.37 31.87
C GLU A 315 -8.38 17.29 31.97
N GLN A 316 -7.74 16.41 31.20
CA GLN A 316 -6.27 16.29 31.15
C GLN A 316 -5.61 17.48 30.43
N ASP A 317 -6.25 18.00 29.37
CA ASP A 317 -5.78 19.18 28.63
C ASP A 317 -5.74 20.44 29.51
N MET A 318 -6.69 20.61 30.45
CA MET A 318 -6.65 21.73 31.42
C MET A 318 -5.46 21.67 32.39
N VAL A 319 -4.87 20.49 32.58
CA VAL A 319 -3.70 20.28 33.44
C VAL A 319 -2.40 20.47 32.66
N GLU A 320 -2.34 20.03 31.39
CA GLU A 320 -1.15 20.14 30.54
C GLU A 320 -0.89 21.55 29.97
N GLU A 321 -1.91 22.40 29.82
CA GLU A 321 -1.73 23.80 29.38
C GLU A 321 -0.87 24.66 30.34
N ASN A 322 -0.55 24.16 31.55
CA ASN A 322 0.38 24.78 32.49
C ASN A 322 1.84 24.29 32.36
N SER A 323 2.16 23.48 31.34
CA SER A 323 3.51 22.98 31.06
C SER A 323 4.16 23.71 29.86
N PRO A 324 5.49 23.89 29.81
CA PRO A 324 6.14 24.62 28.71
C PRO A 324 5.93 23.92 27.36
N PRO A 325 5.69 24.66 26.26
CA PRO A 325 5.46 24.06 24.96
C PRO A 325 6.68 23.28 24.47
N THR A 326 6.45 22.12 23.89
CA THR A 326 7.45 21.34 23.14
C THR A 326 7.93 22.16 21.94
N PRO A 327 9.24 22.23 21.63
CA PRO A 327 9.73 23.17 20.63
C PRO A 327 9.18 22.85 19.24
N ALA A 328 8.56 23.84 18.61
CA ALA A 328 8.23 23.82 17.20
C ALA A 328 9.51 23.61 16.35
N GLU A 329 9.38 22.84 15.26
CA GLU A 329 10.43 22.72 14.23
C GLU A 329 10.79 24.13 13.71
N GLN A 330 11.90 24.68 14.20
CA GLN A 330 12.49 25.90 13.63
C GLN A 330 13.15 25.54 12.31
N SER A 331 12.64 26.12 11.23
CA SER A 331 13.33 26.20 9.95
C SER A 331 14.60 27.06 10.13
N PRO A 332 15.78 26.68 9.59
CA PRO A 332 16.95 27.52 9.72
C PRO A 332 16.77 28.77 8.84
N ALA A 333 16.79 29.93 9.50
CA ALA A 333 16.91 31.22 8.86
C ALA A 333 18.31 31.39 8.26
N VAL A 334 18.35 31.91 7.03
CA VAL A 334 19.52 32.49 6.39
C VAL A 334 19.83 33.80 7.10
N ASP A 335 21.08 34.02 7.52
CA ASP A 335 21.71 35.34 7.59
C ASP A 335 23.23 35.18 7.61
N GLY A 336 23.91 36.07 6.88
CA GLY A 336 25.33 36.00 6.54
C GLY A 336 26.27 36.82 7.43
N GLU A 337 27.55 36.68 7.07
CA GLU A 337 28.73 37.50 7.38
C GLU A 337 29.11 37.75 8.86
N ASP A 338 30.27 37.22 9.27
CA ASP A 338 31.42 38.10 9.52
C ASP A 338 32.78 37.34 9.59
N LEU A 339 33.84 38.07 9.24
CA LEU A 339 35.23 37.63 9.14
C LEU A 339 35.92 37.39 10.49
N ALA A 340 36.79 36.37 10.56
CA ALA A 340 38.09 36.50 11.24
C ALA A 340 39.10 35.43 10.76
N THR A 341 40.25 35.94 10.33
CA THR A 341 41.49 35.28 9.92
C THR A 341 42.21 34.53 11.05
N GLU A 342 42.81 33.38 10.74
CA GLU A 342 44.15 33.00 11.23
C GLU A 342 44.83 31.98 10.28
N GLN A 343 46.06 32.29 9.88
CA GLN A 343 46.97 31.46 9.09
C GLN A 343 47.83 30.59 10.02
N ALA A 344 48.13 29.35 9.61
CA ALA A 344 49.50 28.81 9.61
C ALA A 344 49.60 27.41 8.95
N ASP A 345 50.41 27.37 7.89
CA ASP A 345 51.38 26.35 7.48
C ASP A 345 51.00 24.88 7.23
N THR A 346 51.08 24.51 5.93
CA THR A 346 51.42 23.17 5.40
C THR A 346 52.94 23.08 5.17
N PRO A 347 53.58 21.90 5.18
CA PRO A 347 53.76 21.12 3.93
C PRO A 347 53.80 19.57 4.21
N LEU A 348 53.70 18.58 3.31
CA LEU A 348 54.09 18.35 1.91
C LEU A 348 53.26 17.16 1.36
N ALA A 349 52.98 17.17 0.04
CA ALA A 349 52.54 16.03 -0.77
C ALA A 349 53.72 15.11 -1.19
N PRO A 350 53.50 13.96 -1.86
CA PRO A 350 53.31 13.95 -3.34
C PRO A 350 52.23 12.95 -3.83
N ALA A 351 51.34 13.32 -4.75
CA ALA A 351 51.43 13.35 -6.22
C ALA A 351 51.01 12.04 -6.95
N SER A 352 49.93 12.13 -7.73
CA SER A 352 49.72 11.49 -9.05
C SER A 352 48.43 12.11 -9.63
N GLU A 353 48.60 13.07 -10.53
CA GLU A 353 48.31 12.96 -11.98
C GLU A 353 46.83 13.12 -12.33
N GLU A 354 46.44 14.36 -12.64
CA GLU A 354 45.27 14.69 -13.46
C GLU A 354 45.59 14.42 -14.93
N VAL A 355 44.67 13.73 -15.60
CA VAL A 355 44.46 13.83 -17.06
C VAL A 355 42.97 14.08 -17.25
N ASP A 356 42.62 15.28 -17.71
CA ASP A 356 41.29 15.61 -18.22
C ASP A 356 41.33 15.65 -19.75
N GLU A 357 40.39 14.95 -20.38
CA GLU A 357 39.46 15.49 -21.39
C GLU A 357 38.84 14.36 -22.25
N GLY A 358 37.53 14.21 -22.10
CA GLY A 358 36.60 14.30 -23.24
C GLY A 358 36.55 13.20 -24.28
N VAL A 359 35.75 12.14 -24.02
CA VAL A 359 35.05 11.40 -25.10
C VAL A 359 33.59 11.12 -24.70
N CYS A 360 32.69 11.70 -25.50
CA CYS A 360 31.23 11.69 -25.50
C CYS A 360 30.47 10.54 -24.77
N GLN A 361 29.72 10.91 -23.73
CA GLN A 361 28.62 10.13 -23.12
C GLN A 361 27.37 9.99 -24.03
N SER A 362 27.35 10.62 -25.21
CA SER A 362 26.23 10.56 -26.17
C SER A 362 26.27 9.33 -27.10
N THR A 363 27.41 8.64 -27.18
CA THR A 363 27.57 7.49 -28.09
C THR A 363 27.03 6.19 -27.48
N ILE A 364 27.08 6.03 -26.15
CA ILE A 364 26.62 4.81 -25.45
C ILE A 364 25.08 4.74 -25.39
N THR A 365 24.40 5.87 -25.21
CA THR A 365 22.93 5.95 -25.24
C THR A 365 22.36 5.67 -26.64
N SER A 366 23.08 6.02 -27.71
CA SER A 366 22.68 5.70 -29.09
C SER A 366 22.86 4.23 -29.46
N ALA A 367 23.81 3.53 -28.83
CA ALA A 367 24.09 2.11 -29.09
C ALA A 367 23.13 1.16 -28.36
N LEU A 368 22.53 1.58 -27.24
CA LEU A 368 21.63 0.75 -26.41
C LEU A 368 20.13 1.01 -26.63
N ALA A 369 19.75 2.07 -27.33
CA ALA A 369 18.36 2.35 -27.72
C ALA A 369 17.67 1.22 -28.53
N PRO A 370 18.35 0.45 -29.41
CA PRO A 370 17.75 -0.68 -30.11
C PRO A 370 17.39 -1.85 -29.17
N LEU A 371 18.19 -2.07 -28.13
CA LEU A 371 17.97 -3.12 -27.11
C LEU A 371 16.76 -2.79 -26.23
N GLY A 372 16.60 -1.53 -25.82
CA GLY A 372 15.41 -1.09 -25.07
C GLY A 372 14.12 -1.24 -25.86
N ARG A 373 14.15 -0.98 -27.18
CA ARG A 373 12.99 -1.19 -28.06
C ARG A 373 12.67 -2.67 -28.29
N MET A 374 13.69 -3.54 -28.39
CA MET A 374 13.46 -4.99 -28.46
C MET A 374 12.87 -5.55 -27.17
N ILE A 375 13.33 -5.11 -26.01
CA ILE A 375 12.78 -5.52 -24.70
C ILE A 375 11.32 -5.10 -24.59
N ALA A 376 10.98 -3.86 -24.97
CA ALA A 376 9.60 -3.37 -24.98
C ALA A 376 8.69 -4.13 -25.98
N LEU A 377 9.22 -4.54 -27.14
CA LEU A 377 8.50 -5.38 -28.11
C LEU A 377 8.23 -6.79 -27.57
N VAL A 378 9.21 -7.38 -26.87
CA VAL A 378 9.07 -8.71 -26.26
C VAL A 378 8.09 -8.67 -25.09
N THR A 379 8.17 -7.67 -24.19
CA THR A 379 7.22 -7.54 -23.06
C THR A 379 5.80 -7.24 -23.54
N ASN A 380 5.64 -6.38 -24.55
CA ASN A 380 4.34 -6.12 -25.15
C ASN A 380 3.77 -7.36 -25.86
N GLY A 381 4.60 -8.12 -26.58
CA GLY A 381 4.22 -9.39 -27.20
C GLY A 381 3.82 -10.47 -26.19
N VAL A 382 4.55 -10.58 -25.07
CA VAL A 382 4.22 -11.50 -23.97
C VAL A 382 2.90 -11.10 -23.29
N SER A 383 2.65 -9.80 -23.10
CA SER A 383 1.37 -9.31 -22.56
C SER A 383 0.18 -9.53 -23.51
N ALA A 384 0.40 -9.41 -24.82
CA ALA A 384 -0.62 -9.67 -25.84
C ALA A 384 -0.94 -11.17 -25.93
N LEU A 385 0.08 -12.03 -25.84
CA LEU A 385 -0.07 -13.48 -25.77
C LEU A 385 -0.80 -13.90 -24.49
N GLY A 386 -0.49 -13.27 -23.35
CA GLY A 386 -1.21 -13.47 -22.08
C GLY A 386 -2.70 -13.12 -22.18
N ARG A 387 -3.03 -12.01 -22.85
CA ARG A 387 -4.42 -11.60 -23.12
C ARG A 387 -5.15 -12.56 -24.07
N LEU A 388 -4.48 -13.03 -25.12
CA LEU A 388 -5.03 -14.03 -26.05
C LEU A 388 -5.30 -15.36 -25.33
N ILE A 389 -4.35 -15.83 -24.53
CA ILE A 389 -4.50 -17.05 -23.72
C ILE A 389 -5.65 -16.90 -22.73
N GLY A 390 -5.74 -15.78 -22.01
CA GLY A 390 -6.85 -15.50 -21.09
C GLY A 390 -8.21 -15.50 -21.79
N THR A 391 -8.27 -14.96 -23.02
CA THR A 391 -9.50 -14.96 -23.84
C THR A 391 -9.88 -16.37 -24.27
N VAL A 392 -8.93 -17.18 -24.73
CA VAL A 392 -9.14 -18.58 -25.12
C VAL A 392 -9.57 -19.42 -23.91
N VAL A 393 -8.95 -19.24 -22.75
CA VAL A 393 -9.32 -19.93 -21.51
C VAL A 393 -10.75 -19.57 -21.10
N ASN A 394 -11.14 -18.30 -21.17
CA ASN A 394 -12.51 -17.89 -20.91
C ASN A 394 -13.50 -18.48 -21.92
N LEU A 395 -13.17 -18.51 -23.21
CA LEU A 395 -13.99 -19.16 -24.24
C LEU A 395 -14.18 -20.66 -23.95
N VAL A 396 -13.11 -21.37 -23.57
CA VAL A 396 -13.17 -22.79 -23.22
C VAL A 396 -14.01 -23.02 -21.95
N ARG A 397 -13.86 -22.15 -20.94
CA ARG A 397 -14.64 -22.22 -19.69
C ARG A 397 -16.13 -21.99 -19.95
N ILE A 398 -16.46 -21.05 -20.83
CA ILE A 398 -17.83 -20.79 -21.27
C ILE A 398 -18.37 -21.99 -22.06
N LEU A 399 -17.59 -22.55 -22.99
CA LEU A 399 -17.97 -23.74 -23.74
C LEU A 399 -18.25 -24.93 -22.81
N ALA A 400 -17.41 -25.12 -21.79
CA ALA A 400 -17.57 -26.17 -20.78
C ALA A 400 -18.85 -25.99 -19.96
N VAL A 401 -19.18 -24.77 -19.54
CA VAL A 401 -20.44 -24.47 -18.82
C VAL A 401 -21.65 -24.73 -19.71
N THR A 402 -21.58 -24.38 -20.99
CA THR A 402 -22.64 -24.65 -21.96
C THR A 402 -22.81 -26.14 -22.20
N ILE A 403 -21.72 -26.89 -22.39
CA ILE A 403 -21.74 -28.35 -22.61
C ILE A 403 -22.21 -29.11 -21.36
N LEU A 404 -21.92 -28.62 -20.15
CA LEU A 404 -22.38 -29.22 -18.89
C LEU A 404 -23.87 -28.92 -18.57
N ARG A 405 -24.42 -27.82 -19.10
CA ARG A 405 -25.82 -27.42 -18.86
C ARG A 405 -26.81 -27.96 -19.90
N VAL A 406 -26.34 -28.45 -21.05
CA VAL A 406 -27.19 -29.05 -22.08
C VAL A 406 -27.76 -30.43 -21.70
N PRO A 407 -27.04 -31.34 -21.00
CA PRO A 407 -27.58 -32.65 -20.63
C PRO A 407 -28.49 -32.63 -19.39
N THR A 408 -28.51 -31.54 -18.61
CA THR A 408 -29.21 -31.46 -17.32
C THR A 408 -30.61 -30.83 -17.38
N GLY A 409 -31.13 -30.55 -18.59
CA GLY A 409 -32.56 -30.25 -18.77
C GLY A 409 -33.04 -28.92 -18.17
N ILE A 410 -32.16 -27.93 -17.96
CA ILE A 410 -32.53 -26.61 -17.43
C ILE A 410 -32.58 -25.54 -18.54
N ILE A 411 -33.19 -25.81 -19.70
CA ILE A 411 -33.67 -24.73 -20.58
C ILE A 411 -34.93 -25.22 -21.28
N HIS A 412 -36.10 -24.82 -20.78
CA HIS A 412 -37.40 -25.22 -21.32
C HIS A 412 -38.00 -24.22 -22.31
N ASP A 413 -37.27 -23.18 -22.73
CA ASP A 413 -37.85 -22.16 -23.61
C ASP A 413 -36.87 -21.65 -24.68
N CYS A 414 -37.20 -21.91 -25.96
CA CYS A 414 -36.40 -21.51 -27.12
C CYS A 414 -36.25 -19.99 -27.24
N ALA A 415 -37.20 -19.22 -26.71
CA ALA A 415 -37.12 -17.76 -26.69
C ALA A 415 -35.99 -17.25 -25.77
N MET A 416 -35.77 -17.92 -24.64
CA MET A 416 -34.74 -17.54 -23.68
C MET A 416 -33.34 -17.93 -24.18
N CYS A 417 -33.21 -19.05 -24.90
CA CYS A 417 -31.99 -19.43 -25.62
C CYS A 417 -31.61 -18.38 -26.67
N LEU A 418 -32.58 -17.91 -27.47
CA LEU A 418 -32.33 -16.92 -28.51
C LEU A 418 -31.92 -15.57 -27.90
N ALA A 419 -32.58 -15.13 -26.83
CA ALA A 419 -32.24 -13.90 -26.12
C ALA A 419 -30.82 -13.94 -25.53
N ILE A 420 -30.43 -15.09 -24.96
CA ILE A 420 -29.09 -15.30 -24.41
C ILE A 420 -28.04 -15.30 -25.53
N MET A 421 -28.28 -16.02 -26.63
CA MET A 421 -27.38 -16.06 -27.79
C MET A 421 -27.22 -14.67 -28.44
N VAL A 422 -28.29 -13.89 -28.57
CA VAL A 422 -28.25 -12.52 -29.10
C VAL A 422 -27.50 -11.59 -28.15
N LYS A 423 -27.74 -11.68 -26.83
CA LYS A 423 -27.02 -10.88 -25.82
C LYS A 423 -25.51 -11.20 -25.82
N TYR A 424 -25.14 -12.47 -26.00
CA TYR A 424 -23.74 -12.90 -26.12
C TYR A 424 -23.10 -12.51 -27.45
N LEU A 425 -23.83 -12.57 -28.57
CA LEU A 425 -23.35 -12.08 -29.86
C LEU A 425 -23.11 -10.57 -29.83
N ILE A 426 -23.99 -9.80 -29.20
CA ILE A 426 -23.81 -8.36 -29.01
C ILE A 426 -22.59 -8.08 -28.13
N VAL A 427 -22.41 -8.79 -27.01
CA VAL A 427 -21.20 -8.65 -26.19
C VAL A 427 -19.96 -8.99 -27.00
N THR A 428 -19.96 -10.09 -27.75
CA THR A 428 -18.78 -10.54 -28.52
C THR A 428 -18.46 -9.60 -29.68
N VAL A 429 -19.47 -9.00 -30.33
CA VAL A 429 -19.28 -8.05 -31.43
C VAL A 429 -18.93 -6.64 -30.92
N VAL A 430 -19.45 -6.22 -29.76
CA VAL A 430 -19.17 -4.91 -29.14
C VAL A 430 -17.84 -4.91 -28.37
N THR A 431 -17.38 -6.06 -27.86
CA THR A 431 -16.09 -6.19 -27.16
C THR A 431 -14.93 -6.60 -28.05
N VAL A 432 -15.11 -6.76 -29.36
CA VAL A 432 -13.97 -6.76 -30.30
C VAL A 432 -13.62 -5.30 -30.53
N PRO A 433 -12.56 -4.77 -29.89
CA PRO A 433 -12.22 -3.37 -30.04
C PRO A 433 -11.73 -3.14 -31.48
N GLN A 434 -11.93 -1.93 -32.00
CA GLN A 434 -11.28 -1.42 -33.21
C GLN A 434 -9.74 -1.65 -33.20
N ASP A 435 -9.17 -1.90 -32.02
CA ASP A 435 -7.77 -2.24 -31.80
C ASP A 435 -7.34 -3.58 -32.42
N LEU A 436 -8.24 -4.55 -32.64
CA LEU A 436 -7.83 -5.83 -33.25
C LEU A 436 -7.43 -5.66 -34.73
N LEU A 437 -8.10 -4.76 -35.46
CA LEU A 437 -7.74 -4.36 -36.82
C LEU A 437 -6.46 -3.51 -36.82
N GLY A 438 -6.26 -2.67 -35.81
CA GLY A 438 -5.03 -1.92 -35.59
C GLY A 438 -3.83 -2.82 -35.29
N ILE A 439 -4.02 -3.87 -34.50
CA ILE A 439 -2.99 -4.88 -34.16
C ILE A 439 -2.67 -5.73 -35.39
N VAL A 440 -3.67 -6.16 -36.17
CA VAL A 440 -3.41 -6.88 -37.43
C VAL A 440 -2.73 -5.96 -38.46
N GLY A 441 -3.11 -4.69 -38.54
CA GLY A 441 -2.45 -3.69 -39.38
C GLY A 441 -0.99 -3.39 -38.97
N SER A 442 -0.73 -3.28 -37.66
CA SER A 442 0.61 -3.14 -37.09
C SER A 442 1.46 -4.36 -37.38
N ILE A 443 0.94 -5.57 -37.14
CA ILE A 443 1.66 -6.82 -37.43
C ILE A 443 1.98 -6.91 -38.92
N ILE A 444 1.03 -6.61 -39.81
CA ILE A 444 1.28 -6.62 -41.27
C ILE A 444 2.33 -5.57 -41.68
N SER A 445 2.24 -4.35 -41.12
CA SER A 445 3.21 -3.27 -41.36
C SER A 445 4.61 -3.63 -40.88
N ASP A 446 4.73 -4.21 -39.68
CA ASP A 446 6.00 -4.58 -39.06
C ASP A 446 6.63 -5.80 -39.75
N THR A 447 5.80 -6.73 -40.23
CA THR A 447 6.27 -7.86 -41.06
C THR A 447 6.79 -7.37 -42.41
N ALA A 448 6.13 -6.39 -43.04
CA ALA A 448 6.62 -5.77 -44.28
C ALA A 448 7.93 -4.97 -44.05
N GLY A 449 8.05 -4.30 -42.91
CA GLY A 449 9.27 -3.60 -42.49
C GLY A 449 10.45 -4.56 -42.27
N ALA A 450 10.22 -5.68 -41.59
CA ALA A 450 11.22 -6.72 -41.34
C ALA A 450 11.71 -7.38 -42.64
N ILE A 451 10.81 -7.63 -43.60
CA ILE A 451 11.15 -8.16 -44.93
C ILE A 451 11.97 -7.14 -45.74
N SER A 452 11.60 -5.85 -45.71
CA SER A 452 12.39 -4.79 -46.35
C SER A 452 13.79 -4.65 -45.75
N TRP A 453 13.92 -4.79 -44.43
CA TRP A 453 15.21 -4.68 -43.74
C TRP A 453 16.12 -5.88 -44.03
N SER A 454 15.57 -7.09 -44.00
CA SER A 454 16.31 -8.31 -44.36
C SER A 454 16.69 -8.33 -45.85
N ALA A 455 15.86 -7.80 -46.75
CA ALA A 455 16.25 -7.61 -48.15
C ALA A 455 17.43 -6.63 -48.32
N ARG A 456 17.46 -5.51 -47.59
CA ARG A 456 18.59 -4.55 -47.61
C ARG A 456 19.86 -5.11 -46.97
N LEU A 457 19.72 -5.93 -45.93
CA LEU A 457 20.83 -6.61 -45.29
C LEU A 457 21.46 -7.63 -46.25
N ILE A 458 20.63 -8.43 -46.93
CA ILE A 458 21.07 -9.37 -47.97
C ILE A 458 21.75 -8.62 -49.12
N GLN A 459 21.18 -7.51 -49.59
CA GLN A 459 21.76 -6.71 -50.66
C GLN A 459 23.09 -6.05 -50.26
N SER A 460 23.27 -5.72 -48.97
CA SER A 460 24.53 -5.21 -48.43
C SER A 460 25.58 -6.32 -48.28
N LEU A 461 25.17 -7.51 -47.85
CA LEU A 461 26.05 -8.69 -47.76
C LEU A 461 26.52 -9.16 -49.14
N VAL A 462 25.67 -9.08 -50.17
CA VAL A 462 26.02 -9.39 -51.57
C VAL A 462 26.96 -8.33 -52.21
N ARG A 463 27.09 -7.13 -51.62
CA ARG A 463 28.09 -6.14 -52.06
C ARG A 463 29.44 -6.28 -51.35
N ILE A 464 29.48 -7.00 -50.24
CA ILE A 464 30.67 -7.24 -49.43
C ILE A 464 31.37 -8.55 -49.85
N LEU A 465 30.61 -9.53 -50.32
CA LEU A 465 31.08 -10.70 -51.07
C LEU A 465 31.32 -10.35 -52.53
#